data_AF-A0A416FBW2-F1
#
_entry.id   AF-A0A416FBW2-F1
#
_cell.length_a   1.000
_cell.length_b   1.000
_cell.length_c   1.000
_cell.angle_alpha   90.00
_cell.angle_beta   90.00
_cell.angle_gamma   90.00
#
_symmetry.space_group_name_H-M   'P 1'
#
loop_
_entity.id
_entity.type
_entity.pdbx_description
1 polymer ?
#
loop_
_entity_poly.entity_id
_entity_poly.type
_entity_poly.pdbx_seq_one_letter_code
_entity_poly.pdbx_strand_id
1 'polypeptide(L)' 'MLEKYWIKCPICNGKTRVQVFYNTVLRNFPLFCPKCKLTHIVDVEKLEIIIKNSEKQTF' A
#
# COMPACT_ATOMS: atom_id res chain seq x y z
N MET A 1 1.86 -13.48 19.56
CA MET A 1 0.79 -12.96 18.68
C MET A 1 1.45 -11.97 17.73
N LEU A 2 1.33 -12.13 16.40
CA LEU A 2 1.96 -11.20 15.46
C LEU A 2 1.16 -9.91 15.36
N GLU A 3 1.79 -8.75 15.55
CA GLU A 3 1.16 -7.45 15.47
C GLU A 3 0.86 -7.08 14.01
N LYS A 4 -0.38 -6.64 13.74
CA LYS A 4 -0.86 -6.28 12.41
C LYS A 4 -0.84 -4.77 12.24
N TYR A 5 -0.29 -4.31 11.13
CA TYR A 5 -0.23 -2.91 10.75
C TYR A 5 -1.07 -2.65 9.50
N TRP A 6 -1.68 -1.48 9.43
CA TRP A 6 -2.39 -1.03 8.23
C TRP A 6 -1.44 -0.22 7.37
N ILE A 7 -1.36 -0.58 6.09
CA ILE A 7 -0.68 0.26 5.10
C ILE A 7 -1.47 1.56 4.98
N LYS A 8 -0.79 2.71 5.06
CA LYS A 8 -1.38 4.01 4.78
C LYS A 8 -1.08 4.40 3.34
N CYS A 9 -2.03 5.09 2.70
CA CYS A 9 -1.82 5.61 1.36
C CYS A 9 -0.69 6.64 1.40
N PRO A 10 0.35 6.52 0.57
CA PRO A 10 1.46 7.47 0.59
C PRO A 10 1.08 8.87 0.06
N ILE A 11 -0.06 9.01 -0.61
CA ILE A 11 -0.54 10.31 -1.15
C ILE A 11 -1.37 11.09 -0.13
N CYS A 12 -2.34 10.43 0.53
CA CYS A 12 -3.30 11.11 1.41
C CYS A 12 -3.20 10.69 2.89
N ASN A 13 -2.24 9.82 3.22
CA ASN A 13 -2.07 9.20 4.53
C ASN A 13 -3.33 8.48 5.07
N GLY A 14 -4.30 8.23 4.20
CA GLY A 14 -5.53 7.54 4.52
C GLY A 14 -5.29 6.05 4.78
N LYS A 15 -6.01 5.49 5.74
CA LYS A 15 -6.01 4.04 6.01
C LYS A 15 -6.45 3.29 4.75
N THR A 16 -5.62 2.35 4.27
CA THR A 16 -5.99 1.44 3.17
C THR A 16 -6.68 0.18 3.72
N ARG A 17 -7.11 -0.73 2.84
CA ARG A 17 -7.73 -2.01 3.23
C ARG A 17 -6.70 -3.14 3.42
N VAL A 18 -5.41 -2.84 3.32
CA VAL A 18 -4.35 -3.86 3.36
C VAL A 18 -3.71 -3.87 4.74
N GLN A 19 -3.70 -5.06 5.36
CA GLN A 19 -2.97 -5.32 6.61
C GLN A 19 -1.71 -6.13 6.31
N VAL A 20 -0.64 -5.84 7.01
CA VAL A 20 0.65 -6.52 6.92
C VAL A 20 1.22 -6.77 8.31
N PHE A 21 2.08 -7.78 8.42
CA PHE A 21 2.93 -7.96 9.59
C PHE A 21 4.26 -7.24 9.38
N TYR A 22 5.02 -7.01 10.46
CA TYR A 22 6.34 -6.37 10.38
C TYR A 22 7.28 -7.03 9.34
N ASN A 23 7.25 -8.36 9.24
CA ASN A 23 8.08 -9.14 8.32
C ASN A 23 7.44 -9.42 6.95
N THR A 24 6.29 -8.82 6.64
CA THR A 24 5.65 -9.00 5.32
C THR A 24 6.46 -8.25 4.26
N VAL A 25 6.75 -8.94 3.15
CA VAL A 25 7.37 -8.34 1.97
C VAL A 25 6.37 -8.38 0.82
N LEU A 26 6.06 -7.23 0.24
CA LEU A 26 5.24 -7.08 -0.96
C LEU A 26 6.12 -6.48 -2.07
N ARG A 27 6.05 -7.05 -3.27
CA ARG A 27 6.76 -6.55 -4.45
C ARG A 27 5.77 -6.29 -5.57
N ASN A 28 5.89 -5.14 -6.23
CA ASN A 28 5.01 -4.70 -7.32
C ASN A 28 3.52 -4.84 -6.97
N PHE A 29 3.15 -4.55 -5.72
CA PHE A 29 1.81 -4.78 -5.20
C PHE A 29 0.86 -3.63 -5.57
N PRO A 30 -0.31 -3.90 -6.16
CA PRO A 30 -1.28 -2.85 -6.47
C PRO A 30 -2.05 -2.42 -5.21
N LEU A 31 -1.63 -1.30 -4.62
CA LEU A 31 -2.26 -0.69 -3.47
C LEU A 31 -3.37 0.27 -3.91
N PHE A 32 -4.63 -0.15 -3.76
CA PHE A 32 -5.78 0.72 -3.96
C PHE A 32 -6.07 1.61 -2.74
N CYS A 33 -6.23 2.91 -2.99
CA CYS A 33 -6.68 3.86 -1.97
C CYS A 33 -8.13 4.29 -2.21
N PRO A 34 -9.09 3.99 -1.30
CA PRO A 34 -10.49 4.37 -1.48
C PRO A 34 -10.74 5.88 -1.39
N LYS A 35 -9.87 6.64 -0.71
CA LYS A 35 -9.96 8.11 -0.64
C LYS A 35 -9.51 8.77 -1.94
N CYS A 36 -8.37 8.33 -2.48
CA CYS A 36 -7.82 8.87 -3.73
C CYS A 36 -8.49 8.29 -4.97
N LYS A 37 -9.12 7.11 -4.85
CA LYS A 37 -9.66 6.31 -5.96
C LYS A 37 -8.58 5.99 -7.02
N LEU A 38 -7.35 5.78 -6.56
CA LEU A 38 -6.19 5.44 -7.39
C LEU A 38 -5.54 4.16 -6.89
N THR A 39 -4.91 3.45 -7.81
CA THR A 39 -4.08 2.29 -7.53
C THR A 39 -2.62 2.66 -7.73
N HIS A 40 -1.78 2.38 -6.74
CA HIS A 40 -0.34 2.60 -6.81
C HIS A 40 0.37 1.25 -6.79
N ILE A 41 1.36 1.05 -7.65
CA ILE A 41 2.25 -0.10 -7.56
C ILE A 41 3.30 0.23 -6.50
N VAL A 42 3.34 -0.55 -5.43
CA VAL A 42 4.25 -0.34 -4.29
C VAL A 42 5.05 -1.59 -3.95
N ASP A 43 6.26 -1.38 -3.43
CA ASP A 43 6.98 -2.37 -2.66
C ASP A 43 6.80 -2.06 -1.17
N VAL A 44 6.64 -3.10 -0.35
CA VAL A 44 6.58 -2.99 1.11
C VAL A 44 7.59 -3.93 1.73
N GLU A 45 8.45 -3.41 2.60
CA GLU A 45 9.43 -4.20 3.34
C GLU A 45 9.66 -3.53 4.70
N LYS A 46 9.57 -4.30 5.80
CA LYS A 46 9.72 -3.76 7.18
C LYS A 46 8.82 -2.55 7.48
N LEU A 47 7.60 -2.55 6.94
CA LEU A 47 6.61 -1.46 7.02
C LEU A 47 6.95 -0.18 6.24
N GLU A 48 8.09 -0.14 5.55
CA GLU A 48 8.41 0.93 4.61
C GLU A 48 7.68 0.69 3.29
N ILE A 49 7.15 1.77 2.70
CA ILE A 49 6.38 1.72 1.45
C ILE A 49 7.16 2.52 0.41
N ILE A 50 7.53 1.87 -0.68
CA ILE A 50 8.19 2.49 -1.83
C ILE A 50 7.22 2.49 -3.01
N ILE A 51 6.89 3.66 -3.55
CA ILE A 51 6.05 3.77 -4.74
C ILE A 51 6.92 3.53 -5.98
N LYS A 52 6.54 2.55 -6.82
CA LYS A 52 7.21 2.31 -8.10
C LYS A 52 6.53 3.02 -9.27
N ASN A 53 5.20 2.93 -9.32
CA ASN A 53 4.43 3.60 -10.37
C ASN A 53 3.04 3.98 -9.86
N SER A 54 2.49 5.07 -10.40
CA SER A 54 1.11 5.46 -10.20
C SER A 54 0.37 5.38 -11.52
N GLU A 55 -0.42 4.34 -11.71
CA GLU A 55 -1.27 4.22 -12.88
C GLU A 55 -2.68 4.67 -12.49
N LYS A 56 -3.20 5.67 -13.22
CA LYS A 56 -4.64 5.91 -13.22
C LYS A 56 -5.25 4.68 -13.89
N GLN A 57 -6.10 3.93 -13.18
CA GLN A 57 -6.90 2.89 -13.82
C GLN A 57 -7.80 3.58 -14.86
N THR A 58 -7.39 3.54 -16.12
CA THR A 58 -8.26 3.78 -17.26
C THR A 58 -9.07 2.50 -17.43
N PHE A 59 -10.36 2.60 -17.13
CA PHE A 59 -11.37 1.60 -17.49
C PHE A 59 -11.66 1.71 -18.99
#